data_AF-A0AAJ2SAJ2-F1
#
_entry.id   AF-A0AAJ2SAJ2-F1
#
_cell.length_a   1.000
_cell.length_b   1.000
_cell.length_c   1.000
_cell.angle_alpha   90.00
_cell.angle_beta   90.00
_cell.angle_gamma   90.00
#
_symmetry.space_group_name_H-M   'P 1'
#
loop_
_entity.id
_entity.type
_entity.pdbx_description
1 polymer ?
#
loop_
_entity_poly.entity_id
_entity_poly.type
_entity_poly.pdbx_seq_one_letter_code
_entity_poly.pdbx_strand_id
1 'polypeptide(L)'
;MKKVKKVFGYILLIGCILFGLLLILVVLEVIPQIQYELSKSKSEGIGFLFGNVVGILFFVLLLVYFSKLALRLIKPNVIPEETIEDIGNH
;
A
#
# COMPACT_ATOMS: atom_id res chain seq x y z
N MET A 1 23.72 7.72 5.64
CA MET A 1 22.75 6.81 4.98
C MET A 1 21.57 6.35 5.85
N LYS A 2 21.76 5.90 7.10
CA LYS A 2 20.65 5.41 7.96
C LYS A 2 19.54 6.45 8.22
N LYS A 3 19.90 7.72 8.44
CA LYS A 3 18.94 8.84 8.61
C LYS A 3 18.12 9.13 7.34
N VAL A 4 18.76 9.08 6.17
CA VAL A 4 18.12 9.30 4.86
C VAL A 4 17.06 8.23 4.55
N LYS A 5 17.36 6.96 4.86
CA LYS A 5 16.39 5.85 4.69
C LYS A 5 15.13 6.05 5.55
N LYS A 6 15.28 6.54 6.78
CA LYS A 6 14.12 6.87 7.64
C LYS A 6 13.28 8.00 7.07
N VAL A 7 13.91 9.09 6.62
CA VAL A 7 13.19 10.23 6.00
C VAL A 7 12.42 9.78 4.75
N PHE A 8 13.06 9.00 3.88
CA PHE A 8 12.38 8.41 2.71
C PHE A 8 11.23 7.48 3.11
N GLY A 9 11.40 6.68 4.16
CA GLY A 9 10.35 5.83 4.70
C GLY A 9 9.12 6.63 5.16
N TYR A 10 9.31 7.76 5.86
CA TYR A 10 8.21 8.64 6.27
C TYR A 10 7.51 9.30 5.08
N ILE A 11 8.27 9.79 4.09
CA ILE A 11 7.72 10.37 2.86
C ILE A 11 6.87 9.33 2.12
N LEU A 12 7.38 8.10 1.99
CA LEU A 12 6.67 7.00 1.34
C LEU A 12 5.38 6.64 2.09
N LEU A 13 5.40 6.69 3.42
CA LEU A 13 4.24 6.39 4.26
C LEU A 13 3.16 7.48 4.12
N ILE A 14 3.54 8.75 4.13
CA ILE A 14 2.63 9.88 3.87
C ILE A 14 2.03 9.75 2.47
N GLY A 15 2.85 9.42 1.46
CA GLY A 15 2.38 9.16 0.11
C GLY A 15 1.37 8.01 0.04
N CYS A 16 1.59 6.92 0.78
CA CYS A 16 0.63 5.81 0.86
C CYS A 16 -0.71 6.24 1.47
N ILE A 17 -0.70 7.10 2.50
CA ILE A 17 -1.92 7.62 3.12
C ILE A 17 -2.70 8.47 2.10
N LEU A 18 -2.04 9.40 1.42
CA LEU A 18 -2.67 10.24 0.40
C LEU A 18 -3.22 9.40 -0.76
N PHE A 19 -2.45 8.42 -1.22
CA PHE A 19 -2.87 7.51 -2.28
C PHE A 19 -4.07 6.65 -1.86
N GLY A 20 -4.13 6.22 -0.59
CA GLY A 20 -5.28 5.51 -0.04
C GLY A 20 -6.54 6.36 0.02
N LEU A 21 -6.41 7.63 0.40
CA LEU A 21 -7.53 8.58 0.37
C LEU A 21 -8.06 8.78 -1.05
N LEU A 22 -7.16 8.96 -2.02
CA LEU A 22 -7.54 9.07 -3.44
C LEU A 22 -8.28 7.81 -3.93
N LEU A 23 -7.80 6.62 -3.56
CA LEU A 23 -8.46 5.37 -3.92
C LEU A 23 -9.89 5.31 -3.38
N ILE A 24 -10.12 5.75 -2.13
CA ILE A 24 -11.46 5.80 -1.53
C ILE A 24 -12.37 6.74 -2.34
N LEU A 25 -11.90 7.93 -2.72
CA LEU A 25 -12.68 8.86 -3.53
C LEU A 25 -13.05 8.25 -4.89
N VAL A 26 -12.11 7.60 -5.56
CA VAL A 26 -12.37 6.90 -6.84
C VAL A 26 -13.41 5.80 -6.67
N VAL A 27 -13.34 4.99 -5.61
CA VAL A 27 -14.35 3.95 -5.36
C VAL A 27 -15.74 4.56 -5.17
N LEU A 28 -15.85 5.70 -4.47
CA LEU A 28 -17.13 6.39 -4.27
C LEU A 28 -17.71 6.91 -5.60
N GLU A 29 -16.88 7.37 -6.53
CA GLU A 29 -17.31 7.81 -7.87
C GLU A 29 -17.71 6.64 -8.80
N VAL A 30 -17.06 5.50 -8.64
CA VAL A 30 -17.32 4.30 -9.46
C VAL A 30 -18.68 3.67 -9.14
N ILE A 31 -19.14 3.73 -7.89
CA ILE A 31 -20.44 3.16 -7.47
C ILE A 31 -21.63 3.65 -8.32
N PRO A 32 -21.88 4.97 -8.47
CA PRO A 32 -22.99 5.46 -9.30
C PRO A 32 -22.78 5.15 -10.79
N GLN A 33 -21.54 5.12 -11.28
CA GLN A 33 -21.24 4.72 -12.67
C GLN A 33 -21.57 3.26 -12.94
N ILE A 34 -21.29 2.35 -12.00
CA ILE A 34 -21.68 0.94 -12.10
C ILE A 34 -23.20 0.80 -12.22
N GLN A 35 -23.97 1.55 -11.42
CA GLN A 35 -25.43 1.52 -11.48
C GLN A 35 -25.94 2.02 -12.85
N TYR A 36 -25.34 3.09 -13.36
CA TYR A 36 -25.67 3.61 -14.68
C TYR A 36 -25.38 2.59 -15.79
N GLU A 37 -24.19 2.00 -15.83
CA GLU A 37 -23.80 1.03 -16.86
C GLU A 37 -24.63 -0.26 -16.80
N LEU A 38 -24.93 -0.76 -15.59
CA LEU A 38 -25.81 -1.92 -15.42
C LEU A 38 -27.24 -1.66 -15.91
N SER A 39 -27.72 -0.42 -15.82
CA SER A 39 -29.04 -0.04 -16.33
C SER A 39 -29.09 0.05 -17.86
N LYS A 40 -27.95 0.39 -18.49
CA LYS A 40 -27.83 0.60 -19.94
C LYS A 40 -27.62 -0.72 -20.69
N SER A 41 -26.70 -1.56 -20.20
CA SER A 41 -26.39 -2.85 -20.80
C SER A 41 -25.81 -3.79 -19.75
N LYS A 42 -26.48 -4.92 -19.50
CA LYS A 42 -26.05 -5.88 -18.47
C LYS A 42 -24.65 -6.44 -18.75
N SER A 43 -24.30 -6.71 -20.00
CA SER A 43 -22.99 -7.27 -20.36
C SER A 43 -21.87 -6.24 -20.20
N GLU A 44 -22.11 -4.99 -20.58
CA GLU A 44 -21.12 -3.90 -20.43
C GLU A 44 -20.95 -3.53 -18.94
N GLY A 45 -22.05 -3.45 -18.19
CA GLY A 45 -22.01 -3.19 -16.75
C GLY A 45 -21.29 -4.26 -15.95
N ILE A 46 -21.42 -5.54 -16.30
CA ILE A 46 -20.66 -6.63 -15.66
C ILE A 46 -19.16 -6.52 -15.98
N GLY A 47 -18.81 -6.22 -17.24
CA GLY A 47 -17.42 -6.01 -17.64
C GLY A 47 -16.77 -4.82 -16.92
N PHE A 48 -17.50 -3.71 -16.81
CA PHE A 48 -17.07 -2.52 -16.08
C PHE A 48 -16.89 -2.80 -14.59
N LEU A 49 -17.83 -3.51 -13.96
CA LEU A 49 -17.75 -3.89 -12.55
C LEU A 49 -16.53 -4.78 -12.29
N PHE A 50 -16.33 -5.81 -13.13
CA PHE A 50 -15.20 -6.72 -12.98
C PHE A 50 -13.85 -5.99 -13.16
N GLY A 51 -13.73 -5.14 -14.19
CA GLY A 51 -12.54 -4.34 -14.43
C GLY A 51 -12.19 -3.43 -13.25
N ASN A 52 -13.20 -2.75 -12.69
CA ASN A 52 -13.01 -1.91 -11.51
C ASN A 52 -12.62 -2.71 -10.27
N VAL A 53 -13.25 -3.85 -10.00
CA VAL A 53 -12.89 -4.72 -8.86
C VAL A 53 -11.44 -5.20 -8.98
N VAL A 54 -11.02 -5.66 -10.16
CA VAL A 54 -9.65 -6.10 -10.40
C VAL A 54 -8.65 -4.94 -10.23
N GLY A 55 -8.98 -3.76 -10.78
CA GLY A 55 -8.17 -2.56 -10.64
C GLY A 55 -8.01 -2.10 -9.19
N ILE A 56 -9.11 -2.01 -8.44
CA ILE A 56 -9.10 -1.67 -7.02
C ILE A 56 -8.26 -2.68 -6.24
N LEU A 57 -8.45 -3.98 -6.49
CA LEU A 57 -7.69 -5.04 -5.83
C LEU A 57 -6.17 -4.88 -6.07
N PHE A 58 -5.79 -4.57 -7.31
CA PHE A 58 -4.40 -4.32 -7.68
C PHE A 58 -3.82 -3.10 -6.96
N PHE A 59 -4.56 -1.98 -6.89
CA PHE A 59 -4.12 -0.79 -6.16
C PHE A 59 -4.02 -1.03 -4.66
N VAL A 60 -4.94 -1.79 -4.06
CA VAL A 60 -4.86 -2.19 -2.65
C VAL A 60 -3.59 -3.01 -2.40
N LEU A 61 -3.26 -3.96 -3.27
CA LEU A 61 -2.03 -4.75 -3.16
C LEU A 61 -0.77 -3.87 -3.24
N LEU A 62 -0.73 -2.92 -4.17
CA LEU A 62 0.34 -1.92 -4.27
C LEU A 62 0.47 -1.11 -2.99
N LEU A 63 -0.64 -0.65 -2.43
CA LEU A 63 -0.67 0.15 -1.21
C LEU A 63 -0.12 -0.64 -0.02
N VAL A 64 -0.51 -1.92 0.12
CA VAL A 64 0.02 -2.84 1.12
C VAL A 64 1.52 -3.05 0.91
N TYR A 65 1.97 -3.24 -0.33
CA TYR A 65 3.38 -3.42 -0.65
C TYR A 65 4.22 -2.19 -0.27
N PHE A 66 3.81 -0.99 -0.69
CA PHE A 66 4.52 0.25 -0.39
C PHE A 66 4.48 0.58 1.11
N SER A 67 3.37 0.30 1.79
CA SER A 67 3.28 0.45 3.24
C SER A 67 4.27 -0.47 3.96
N LYS A 68 4.36 -1.74 3.55
CA LYS A 68 5.36 -2.68 4.08
C LYS A 68 6.79 -2.20 3.81
N LEU A 69 7.05 -1.68 2.62
CA LEU A 69 8.36 -1.14 2.25
C LEU A 69 8.71 0.10 3.10
N ALA A 70 7.78 1.04 3.27
CA ALA A 70 7.93 2.21 4.11
C ALA A 70 8.28 1.82 5.55
N LEU A 71 7.52 0.88 6.13
CA LEU A 71 7.76 0.37 7.48
C LEU A 71 9.12 -0.33 7.61
N ARG A 72 9.56 -1.10 6.59
CA ARG A 72 10.90 -1.71 6.58
C ARG A 72 12.02 -0.66 6.53
N LEU A 73 11.81 0.46 5.84
CA LEU A 73 12.78 1.56 5.79
C LEU A 73 12.85 2.35 7.10
N ILE A 74 11.75 2.41 7.85
CA ILE A 74 11.66 3.12 9.14
C ILE A 74 12.15 2.25 10.30
N LYS A 75 11.86 0.95 10.29
CA LYS A 75 12.26 0.03 11.37
C LYS A 75 13.78 0.04 11.49
N PRO A 76 14.35 0.36 12.66
CA PRO A 76 15.76 0.11 12.89
C PRO A 76 15.96 -1.41 12.77
N ASN A 77 16.91 -1.83 11.93
CA ASN A 77 17.49 -3.16 12.09
C ASN A 77 18.04 -3.17 13.51
N VAL A 78 17.33 -3.84 14.40
CA VAL A 78 17.89 -4.29 15.67
C VAL A 78 18.93 -5.30 15.21
N ILE A 79 20.17 -4.86 15.10
CA ILE A 79 21.30 -5.78 15.12
C ILE A 79 21.13 -6.42 16.50
N PRO A 80 20.90 -7.75 16.62
CA PRO A 80 21.00 -8.37 17.92
C PRO A 80 22.37 -7.97 18.44
N GLU A 81 22.40 -7.22 19.54
CA GLU A 81 23.65 -6.94 20.24
C GLU A 81 24.23 -8.32 20.54
N GLU A 82 25.27 -8.72 19.80
CA GLU A 82 26.16 -9.75 20.28
C GLU A 82 26.72 -9.19 21.57
N THR A 83 26.16 -9.66 22.68
CA THR A 83 26.63 -9.36 24.02
C THR A 83 28.12 -9.69 24.04
N ILE A 84 28.92 -8.73 24.46
CA ILE A 84 30.38 -8.83 24.64
C ILE A 84 30.67 -9.73 25.87
N GLU A 85 30.08 -10.92 25.91
CA GLU A 85 30.27 -11.92 26.98
C GLU A 85 30.96 -13.19 26.48
N ASP A 86 31.19 -13.34 25.17
CA ASP A 86 31.84 -14.54 24.58
C ASP A 86 33.29 -14.31 24.12
N ILE A 87 33.99 -13.34 24.74
CA ILE A 87 35.44 -13.05 24.52
C ILE A 87 36.30 -13.63 25.66
N GLY A 88 35.73 -14.43 26.56
CA GLY A 88 36.36 -14.82 27.83
C GLY A 88 36.59 -16.31 28.09
N ASN A 89 36.25 -17.22 27.17
CA ASN A 89 36.48 -18.66 27.36
C ASN A 89 37.60 -19.17 26.45
N HIS A 90 38.83 -18.89 26.85
CA HIS A 90 40.03 -19.63 26.48
C HIS A 90 40.65 -20.27 27.72
#